data_AF-A0A838QQN1-F1
#
_entry.id   AF-A0A838QQN1-F1
#
_cell.length_a   1.000
_cell.length_b   1.000
_cell.length_c   1.000
_cell.angle_alpha   90.00
_cell.angle_beta   90.00
_cell.angle_gamma   90.00
#
_symmetry.space_group_name_H-M   'P 1'
#
loop_
_entity.id
_entity.type
_entity.pdbx_description
1 polymer ?
#
loop_
_entity_poly.entity_id
_entity_poly.type
_entity_poly.pdbx_seq_one_letter_code
_entity_poly.pdbx_strand_id
1 'polypeptide(L)' 'MTVLHNGVVVQNHFELLGDTPAFAPPQYRQHPVEQPIRLQDHLNSVRFRNIWVRELKPAEGKRVEDAQVREG' A
#
# COMPACT_ATOMS: atom_id res chain seq x y z
N MET A 1 1.28 1.25 4.59
CA MET A 1 0.76 1.21 3.21
C MET A 1 0.65 2.62 2.67
N THR A 2 0.93 2.84 1.38
CA THR A 2 0.73 4.14 0.73
C THR A 2 -0.18 3.98 -0.48
N VAL A 3 -1.16 4.86 -0.65
CA VAL A 3 -2.11 4.86 -1.78
C VAL A 3 -2.17 6.23 -2.42
N LEU A 4 -2.05 6.25 -3.75
CA LEU A 4 -2.26 7.44 -4.57
C LEU A 4 -3.52 7.24 -5.42
N HIS A 5 -4.43 8.19 -5.36
CA HIS A 5 -5.60 8.25 -6.23
C HIS A 5 -5.47 9.47 -7.14
N ASN A 6 -5.39 9.24 -8.47
CA ASN A 6 -5.17 10.30 -9.46
C ASN A 6 -3.94 11.20 -9.14
N GLY A 7 -2.86 10.60 -8.64
CA GLY A 7 -1.63 11.33 -8.26
C GLY A 7 -1.68 12.01 -6.88
N VAL A 8 -2.81 11.97 -6.17
CA VAL A 8 -2.97 12.57 -4.84
C VAL A 8 -2.83 11.50 -3.76
N VAL A 9 -2.05 11.77 -2.71
CA VAL A 9 -1.89 10.87 -1.56
C VAL A 9 -3.19 10.85 -0.76
N VAL A 10 -3.77 9.66 -0.59
CA VAL A 10 -5.00 9.45 0.22
C VAL A 10 -4.75 8.54 1.43
N GLN A 11 -3.64 7.80 1.42
CA GLN A 11 -3.13 7.06 2.58
C GLN A 11 -1.60 7.25 2.59
N ASN A 12 -1.07 7.88 3.64
CA ASN A 12 0.36 8.18 3.76
C ASN A 12 1.00 7.28 4.83
N HIS A 13 1.77 6.28 4.40
CA HIS A 13 2.42 5.32 5.29
C HIS A 13 1.49 4.76 6.37
N PHE A 14 0.23 4.48 6.01
CA PHE A 14 -0.81 4.08 6.93
C PHE A 14 -0.58 2.65 7.44
N GLU A 15 -0.63 2.44 8.75
CA GLU A 15 -0.52 1.12 9.37
C GLU A 15 -1.83 0.34 9.24
N LEU A 16 -1.76 -0.90 8.76
CA LEU A 16 -2.93 -1.78 8.65
C LEU A 16 -3.00 -2.67 9.90
N LEU A 17 -4.10 -2.59 10.64
CA LEU A 17 -4.27 -3.30 11.91
C LEU A 17 -4.76 -4.76 11.77
N GLY A 18 -5.20 -5.16 10.58
CA GLY A 18 -5.80 -6.47 10.36
C GLY A 18 -6.69 -6.53 9.12
N ASP A 19 -7.74 -7.35 9.20
CA ASP A 19 -8.79 -7.42 8.18
C ASP A 19 -9.64 -6.13 8.07
N THR A 20 -10.53 -6.08 7.08
CA THR A 20 -11.41 -4.93 6.80
C THR A 20 -12.90 -5.34 6.84
N PRO A 21 -13.45 -5.69 8.01
CA PRO A 21 -14.84 -6.12 8.15
C PRO A 21 -15.82 -4.94 8.04
N ALA A 22 -17.05 -5.22 7.59
CA ALA A 22 -18.09 -4.20 7.43
C ALA A 22 -18.68 -3.68 8.77
N PHE A 23 -18.71 -4.53 9.80
CA PHE A 23 -19.46 -4.26 11.05
C PHE A 23 -18.67 -4.62 12.32
N ALA A 24 -17.35 -4.71 12.25
CA ALA A 24 -16.49 -5.05 13.38
C ALA A 24 -15.19 -4.23 13.35
N PRO A 25 -14.44 -4.17 14.47
CA PRO A 25 -13.06 -3.69 14.45
C PRO A 25 -12.13 -4.64 13.68
N PRO A 26 -11.03 -4.13 13.10
CA PRO A 26 -10.03 -4.95 12.41
C PRO A 26 -9.34 -5.93 13.38
N GLN A 27 -9.02 -7.13 12.89
CA GLN A 27 -8.28 -8.15 13.61
C GLN A 27 -7.21 -8.79 12.72
N TYR A 28 -5.97 -8.83 13.20
CA TYR A 28 -4.90 -9.54 12.50
C TYR A 28 -5.06 -11.06 12.66
N ARG A 29 -4.93 -11.79 11.55
CA ARG A 29 -4.80 -13.24 11.51
C ARG A 29 -3.57 -13.58 10.69
N GLN A 30 -2.74 -14.50 11.18
CA GLN A 30 -1.54 -14.92 10.46
C GLN A 30 -1.92 -15.49 9.09
N HIS A 31 -1.18 -15.08 8.07
CA HIS A 31 -1.34 -15.52 6.69
C HIS A 31 0.05 -15.75 6.06
N PRO A 32 0.14 -16.45 4.92
CA PRO A 32 1.39 -16.57 4.19
C PRO A 32 1.95 -15.20 3.80
N VAL A 33 3.27 -15.12 3.59
CA VAL A 33 3.96 -13.89 3.16
C VAL A 33 3.39 -13.38 1.82
N GLU A 34 2.95 -14.29 0.96
CA GLU A 34 2.37 -13.99 -0.35
C GLU A 34 0.94 -14.50 -0.47
N GLN A 35 0.07 -13.67 -1.03
CA GLN A 35 -1.34 -13.94 -1.27
C GLN A 35 -1.82 -13.19 -2.54
N PRO A 36 -2.91 -13.63 -3.19
CA PRO A 36 -3.42 -12.96 -4.38
C PRO A 36 -4.05 -11.59 -4.06
N ILE A 37 -3.96 -10.67 -5.03
CA ILE A 37 -4.77 -9.45 -5.05
C ILE A 37 -6.17 -9.81 -5.57
N ARG A 38 -7.21 -9.37 -4.88
CA ARG A 38 -8.61 -9.61 -5.27
C ARG A 38 -9.30 -8.30 -5.66
N LEU A 39 -10.09 -8.35 -6.74
CA LEU A 39 -11.05 -7.32 -7.09
C LEU A 39 -12.41 -7.72 -6.51
N GLN A 40 -13.03 -6.84 -5.73
CA GLN A 40 -14.33 -7.14 -5.12
C GLN A 40 -15.45 -7.00 -6.16
N ASP A 41 -16.30 -8.02 -6.25
CA ASP A 41 -17.63 -7.88 -6.83
C ASP A 41 -18.61 -7.55 -5.71
N HIS A 42 -19.29 -6.42 -5.84
CA HIS A 42 -20.31 -5.97 -4.92
C HIS A 42 -21.63 -5.73 -5.64
N LEU A 43 -21.94 -6.57 -6.63
CA LEU A 43 -23.18 -6.60 -7.41
C LEU A 43 -23.42 -5.33 -8.25
N ASN A 44 -22.35 -4.59 -8.53
CA ASN A 44 -22.38 -3.36 -9.30
C ASN A 44 -21.41 -3.46 -10.48
N SER A 45 -21.86 -3.09 -11.67
CA SER A 45 -21.03 -3.15 -12.88
C SER A 45 -19.92 -2.11 -12.84
N VAL A 46 -18.68 -2.57 -12.87
CA VAL A 46 -17.46 -1.75 -12.95
C VAL A 46 -16.53 -2.31 -14.02
N ARG A 47 -15.66 -1.46 -14.58
CA ARG A 47 -14.68 -1.85 -15.61
C ARG A 47 -13.27 -1.52 -15.12
N PHE A 48 -12.34 -2.43 -15.37
CA PHE A 48 -10.93 -2.29 -15.02
C PHE A 48 -10.06 -2.30 -16.27
N ARG A 49 -8.91 -1.61 -16.22
CA ARG A 49 -7.86 -1.66 -17.24
C ARG A 49 -6.52 -1.34 -16.59
N ASN A 50 -5.43 -1.70 -17.25
CA ASN A 50 -4.06 -1.34 -16.84
C ASN A 50 -3.69 -1.78 -15.42
N ILE A 51 -4.03 -3.03 -15.05
CA ILE A 51 -3.62 -3.62 -13.77
C ILE A 51 -2.28 -4.34 -14.00
N TRP A 52 -1.26 -3.94 -13.25
CA TRP A 52 0.06 -4.55 -13.25
C TRP A 52 0.56 -4.66 -11.81
N VAL A 53 1.46 -5.60 -11.58
CA VAL A 53 2.13 -5.79 -10.29
C VAL A 53 3.64 -5.83 -10.51
N ARG A 54 4.37 -5.25 -9.57
CA ARG A 54 5.83 -5.29 -9.52
C ARG A 54 6.26 -5.55 -8.09
N GLU A 55 7.13 -6.53 -7.91
CA GLU A 55 7.73 -6.80 -6.61
C GLU A 55 8.58 -5.61 -6.12
N LEU A 56 8.52 -5.36 -4.82
CA LEU A 56 9.36 -4.36 -4.17
C LEU A 56 10.63 -5.04 -3.65
N LYS A 57 11.78 -4.49 -4.04
CA LYS A 57 13.07 -4.79 -3.43
C LYS A 57 13.43 -3.67 -2.46
N PRO A 58 14.25 -3.93 -1.43
CA PRO A 58 14.84 -2.87 -0.63
C PRO A 58 15.46 -1.80 -1.54
N ALA A 59 15.26 -0.52 -1.18
CA ALA A 59 15.87 0.56 -1.93
C ALA A 59 17.40 0.50 -1.75
N GLU A 60 18.12 0.26 -2.84
CA GLU A 60 19.57 0.38 -2.87
C GLU A 60 19.93 1.80 -3.28
N GLY A 61 20.36 2.59 -2.30
CA GLY A 61 20.82 3.96 -2.53
C GLY A 61 22.27 4.10 -2.11
N LYS A 62 23.14 4.55 -3.01
CA LYS A 62 24.44 5.10 -2.62
C LYS A 62 24.22 6.57 -2.27
N ARG A 63 24.47 6.92 -1.01
CA ARG A 63 24.54 8.32 -0.61
C ARG A 63 25.69 8.98 -1.38
N VAL A 64 25.34 9.86 -2.32
CA VAL A 64 26.31 10.55 -3.19
C VAL A 64 26.86 11.82 -2.54
N GLU A 65 26.14 12.37 -1.56
CA GLU A 65 26.52 13.59 -0.86
C GLU A 65 26.22 13.47 0.64
N ASP A 66 27.06 14.11 1.44
CA ASP A 66 26.85 14.20 2.88
C ASP A 66 25.59 14.99 3.21
N ALA A 67 25.01 14.73 4.39
CA ALA A 67 23.78 15.39 4.80
C ALA A 67 24.15 16.83 5.08
N GLN A 68 23.52 17.74 4.36
CA GLN A 68 23.61 19.14 4.69
C GLN A 68 22.86 19.36 6.01
N VAL A 69 23.62 19.37 7.10
CA VAL A 69 23.13 19.84 8.40
C VAL A 69 22.92 21.33 8.24
N ARG A 70 21.65 21.77 8.26
CA ARG A 70 21.34 23.19 8.39
C ARG A 70 21.42 23.51 9.89
N GLU A 71 22.45 24.24 10.29
CA GLU A 71 22.45 24.90 11.61
C GLU A 71 21.42 26.03 11.57
N GLY A 72 20.53 26.02 12.56
CA GLY A 72 19.50 27.04 12.75
C GLY A 72 20.00 28.23 13.56
#